data_AF-A0A6N2SMP0-F1
#
_entry.id   AF-A0A6N2SMP0-F1
#
_cell.length_a   1.000
_cell.length_b   1.000
_cell.length_c   1.000
_cell.angle_alpha   90.00
_cell.angle_beta   90.00
_cell.angle_gamma   90.00
#
_symmetry.space_group_name_H-M   'P 1'
#
loop_
_entity.id
_entity.type
_entity.pdbx_description
1 polymer ?
#
loop_
_entity_poly.entity_id
_entity_poly.type
_entity_poly.pdbx_seq_one_letter_code
_entity_poly.pdbx_strand_id
1 'polypeptide(L)'
;MTELQHAAKATRPRIQPAEEGDRRPLSVSARLGRLQFHQSGKFRVLQFADIQDGPKVSKDTISLIEASLDATRPDLVIFNGNQIAGYDSAYALTSRKRRWDARPASASSEASGERYAAALEHTRELVRATIEQLVHPLADRGVPWAVTFGNHDFQCGLDNDEIESICREFPGCINPERAADGTTGIAVKHGVKHDVGDMEQDFGLPEQPVIACAPGTFALSVTDVDRTYDVLGLVLLDSGDYARSGGYGSPSEAALRFLADAPGLMATQSQQLQQDRQDEQDSPREPRKTPSTLPCMVFQHFPIEQYYRLLKPVAATAARAIEGYRNFAGRHFVLNEDKTQPGSYLGEGVSCPDADSDEFAILDKAGYFAISAGHDHRNAFVGSVPVGTDGDRQMMMVASPTSGFGSYGPVPAKRAARLFEFDIRHPYEPRTQLLEYDELVGKPSAGKAYAYGMTSESKPDSEGMDLLHRPTWWSKTWNKLVSLFRR
;
A
#
# COMPACT_ATOMS: atom_id res chain seq x y z
N MET A 1 -28.32 -13.85 42.84
CA MET A 1 -28.76 -13.95 41.43
C MET A 1 -28.88 -12.53 40.92
N THR A 2 -27.76 -11.85 40.64
CA THR A 2 -26.87 -11.87 39.45
C THR A 2 -27.11 -10.62 38.63
N GLU A 3 -26.47 -9.54 39.09
CA GLU A 3 -26.02 -8.41 38.28
C GLU A 3 -24.94 -8.93 37.31
N LEU A 4 -25.18 -8.85 36.01
CA LEU A 4 -24.17 -9.07 34.96
C LEU A 4 -24.65 -8.39 33.67
N GLN A 5 -24.68 -7.06 33.65
CA GLN A 5 -24.79 -6.26 32.43
C GLN A 5 -23.99 -4.95 32.56
N HIS A 6 -22.67 -5.07 32.57
CA HIS A 6 -21.77 -4.01 32.14
C HIS A 6 -20.48 -4.68 31.64
N ALA A 7 -20.54 -5.22 30.42
CA ALA A 7 -19.32 -5.57 29.69
C ALA A 7 -18.55 -4.27 29.44
N ALA A 8 -17.29 -4.26 29.87
CA ALA A 8 -16.39 -3.13 29.85
C ALA A 8 -16.28 -2.53 28.43
N LYS A 9 -16.47 -1.22 28.34
CA LYS A 9 -16.07 -0.42 27.18
C LYS A 9 -14.61 -0.72 26.86
N ALA A 10 -14.33 -1.05 25.60
CA ALA A 10 -12.99 -1.19 25.06
C ALA A 10 -12.10 -0.04 25.54
N THR A 11 -11.09 -0.37 26.32
CA THR A 11 -10.02 0.57 26.69
C THR A 11 -9.27 0.91 25.42
N ARG A 12 -9.40 2.16 24.95
CA ARG A 12 -8.57 2.74 23.89
C ARG A 12 -7.12 2.27 24.05
N PRO A 13 -6.43 1.79 22.99
CA PRO A 13 -5.02 1.49 23.08
C PRO A 13 -4.27 2.79 23.41
N ARG A 14 -3.91 2.95 24.69
CA ARG A 14 -3.16 4.12 25.17
C ARG A 14 -1.70 3.87 24.84
N ILE A 15 -1.34 4.12 23.58
CA ILE A 15 0.06 4.33 23.18
C ILE A 15 0.57 5.50 24.03
N GLN A 16 1.75 5.34 24.61
CA GLN A 16 2.40 6.47 25.28
C GLN A 16 2.56 7.56 24.23
N PRO A 17 1.97 8.76 24.44
CA PRO A 17 2.28 9.91 23.60
C PRO A 17 3.80 10.06 23.53
N ALA A 18 4.31 10.56 22.41
CA ALA A 18 5.67 11.08 22.40
C ALA A 18 5.85 11.99 23.63
N GLU A 19 6.97 11.87 24.33
CA GLU A 19 7.25 12.74 25.47
C GLU A 19 7.11 14.21 25.02
N GLU A 20 6.51 15.05 25.84
CA GLU A 20 6.27 16.45 25.51
C GLU A 20 7.60 17.12 25.14
N GLY A 21 7.77 17.49 23.86
CA GLY A 21 9.02 18.03 23.30
C GLY A 21 9.86 17.09 22.43
N ASP A 22 9.50 15.80 22.27
CA ASP A 22 10.16 14.90 21.31
C ASP A 22 9.79 15.27 19.86
N ARG A 23 10.67 16.03 19.21
CA ARG A 23 10.54 16.47 17.81
C ARG A 23 11.05 15.45 16.78
N ARG A 24 11.46 14.25 17.21
CA ARG A 24 12.01 13.25 16.27
C ARG A 24 10.90 12.69 15.38
N PRO A 25 11.23 12.32 14.12
CA PRO A 25 10.30 11.61 13.24
C PRO A 25 9.63 10.43 13.95
N LEU A 26 8.36 10.14 13.70
CA LEU A 26 7.65 9.00 14.29
C LEU A 26 8.11 7.68 13.67
N SER A 27 8.48 7.68 12.39
CA SER A 27 9.14 6.55 11.70
C SER A 27 10.56 6.34 12.22
N VAL A 28 10.89 5.10 12.58
CA VAL A 28 12.26 4.74 12.97
C VAL A 28 13.17 4.77 11.74
N SER A 29 12.69 4.28 10.60
CA SER A 29 13.43 4.34 9.33
C SER A 29 13.79 5.77 8.91
N ALA A 30 12.91 6.77 9.13
CA ALA A 30 13.24 8.18 8.89
C ALA A 30 14.36 8.69 9.81
N ARG A 31 14.34 8.36 11.11
CA ARG A 31 15.44 8.70 12.04
C ARG A 31 16.77 8.10 11.61
N LEU A 32 16.71 6.94 10.96
CA LEU A 32 17.85 6.17 10.49
C LEU A 32 18.26 6.57 9.06
N GLY A 33 17.44 7.32 8.33
CA GLY A 33 17.67 7.71 6.94
C GLY A 33 17.55 6.57 5.91
N ARG A 34 17.05 5.38 6.32
CA ARG A 34 16.90 4.20 5.47
C ARG A 34 15.85 3.23 6.02
N LEU A 35 15.17 2.49 5.15
CA LEU A 35 14.27 1.40 5.53
C LEU A 35 15.05 0.26 6.18
N GLN A 36 14.70 -0.03 7.43
CA GLN A 36 15.46 -0.94 8.27
C GLN A 36 14.58 -1.59 9.34
N PHE A 37 14.84 -2.87 9.61
CA PHE A 37 14.32 -3.52 10.82
C PHE A 37 14.88 -2.85 12.09
N HIS A 38 14.03 -2.71 13.10
CA HIS A 38 14.41 -2.08 14.38
C HIS A 38 15.13 -3.10 15.28
N GLN A 39 15.71 -2.63 16.39
CA GLN A 39 16.25 -3.51 17.44
C GLN A 39 15.19 -4.47 18.04
N SER A 40 13.90 -4.15 17.92
CA SER A 40 12.81 -5.05 18.28
C SER A 40 12.60 -6.21 17.30
N GLY A 41 13.30 -6.20 16.16
CA GLY A 41 13.12 -7.10 15.04
C GLY A 41 11.90 -6.79 14.18
N LYS A 42 11.30 -5.60 14.32
CA LYS A 42 10.08 -5.20 13.59
C LYS A 42 10.36 -4.19 12.48
N PHE A 43 9.53 -4.23 11.45
CA PHE A 43 9.43 -3.23 10.39
C PHE A 43 7.95 -3.13 9.99
N ARG A 44 7.44 -1.91 9.78
CA ARG A 44 6.00 -1.68 9.56
C ARG A 44 5.71 -0.89 8.30
N VAL A 45 4.84 -1.43 7.46
CA VAL A 45 4.28 -0.72 6.30
C VAL A 45 2.79 -0.48 6.55
N LEU A 46 2.36 0.77 6.39
CA LEU A 46 0.94 1.14 6.45
C LEU A 46 0.45 1.45 5.04
N GLN A 47 -0.59 0.74 4.60
CA GLN A 47 -1.19 0.92 3.29
C GLN A 47 -2.51 1.69 3.38
N PHE A 48 -2.66 2.70 2.53
CA PHE A 48 -3.95 3.32 2.20
C PHE A 48 -4.28 3.02 0.74
N ALA A 49 -5.48 2.50 0.48
CA ALA A 49 -5.95 2.16 -0.86
C ALA A 49 -7.22 2.94 -1.18
N ASP A 50 -7.39 3.34 -2.45
CA ASP A 50 -8.61 3.95 -2.95
C ASP A 50 -9.13 5.08 -2.07
N ILE A 51 -8.27 6.02 -1.67
CA ILE A 51 -8.73 7.22 -0.96
C ILE A 51 -9.78 7.93 -1.82
N GLN A 52 -9.45 8.17 -3.09
CA GLN A 52 -10.39 8.60 -4.12
C GLN A 52 -11.28 9.76 -3.65
N ASP A 53 -10.67 10.72 -2.99
CA ASP A 53 -11.30 11.98 -2.59
C ASP A 53 -11.05 13.03 -3.71
N GLY A 54 -11.99 13.96 -3.90
CA GLY A 54 -11.79 15.12 -4.77
C GLY A 54 -10.99 16.23 -4.06
N PRO A 55 -10.88 17.43 -4.66
CA PRO A 55 -10.09 18.54 -4.09
C PRO A 55 -10.42 18.92 -2.66
N LYS A 56 -11.67 18.68 -2.24
CA LYS A 56 -12.10 18.81 -0.86
C LYS A 56 -12.03 17.45 -0.17
N VAL A 57 -10.86 17.13 0.37
CA VAL A 57 -10.62 15.87 1.09
C VAL A 57 -11.56 15.78 2.31
N SER A 58 -12.11 14.59 2.54
CA SER A 58 -13.00 14.35 3.67
C SER A 58 -12.23 14.44 4.99
N LYS A 59 -12.84 15.08 5.98
CA LYS A 59 -12.28 15.11 7.35
C LYS A 59 -12.15 13.71 7.95
N ASP A 60 -13.07 12.81 7.62
CA ASP A 60 -13.01 11.43 8.10
C ASP A 60 -11.82 10.69 7.46
N THR A 61 -11.50 10.95 6.18
CA THR A 61 -10.28 10.44 5.54
C THR A 61 -9.03 10.90 6.32
N ILE A 62 -8.93 12.20 6.61
CA ILE A 62 -7.80 12.75 7.37
C ILE A 62 -7.71 12.15 8.78
N SER A 63 -8.84 12.05 9.49
CA SER A 63 -8.86 11.44 10.83
C SER A 63 -8.44 9.97 10.83
N LEU A 64 -8.79 9.20 9.79
CA LEU A 64 -8.33 7.83 9.64
C LEU A 64 -6.82 7.77 9.43
N ILE A 65 -6.27 8.64 8.57
CA ILE A 65 -4.82 8.73 8.32
C ILE A 65 -4.10 9.05 9.62
N GLU A 66 -4.46 10.15 10.29
CA GLU A 66 -3.85 10.59 11.55
C GLU A 66 -3.85 9.49 12.62
N ALA A 67 -5.03 8.91 12.88
CA ALA A 67 -5.18 7.89 13.90
C ALA A 67 -4.41 6.61 13.55
N SER A 68 -4.31 6.25 12.26
CA SER A 68 -3.55 5.07 11.82
C SER A 68 -2.06 5.28 12.01
N LEU A 69 -1.55 6.47 11.72
CA LEU A 69 -0.14 6.83 11.93
C LEU A 69 0.22 6.78 13.42
N ASP A 70 -0.62 7.39 14.26
CA ASP A 70 -0.42 7.44 15.71
C ASP A 70 -0.51 6.05 16.33
N ALA A 71 -1.44 5.21 15.84
CA ALA A 71 -1.64 3.87 16.34
C ALA A 71 -0.49 2.91 16.00
N THR A 72 -0.02 2.95 14.77
CA THR A 72 0.88 1.92 14.23
C THR A 72 2.35 2.29 14.28
N ARG A 73 2.63 3.59 14.28
CA ARG A 73 3.98 4.15 14.15
C ARG A 73 4.77 3.50 12.99
N PRO A 74 4.30 3.66 11.74
CA PRO A 74 4.85 2.90 10.62
C PRO A 74 6.24 3.40 10.21
N ASP A 75 7.03 2.52 9.60
CA ASP A 75 8.30 2.90 8.98
C ASP A 75 8.09 3.58 7.64
N LEU A 76 7.08 3.12 6.89
CA LEU A 76 6.74 3.58 5.56
C LEU A 76 5.22 3.57 5.38
N VAL A 77 4.68 4.59 4.72
CA VAL A 77 3.32 4.57 4.18
C VAL A 77 3.35 4.29 2.68
N ILE A 78 2.44 3.44 2.20
CA ILE A 78 2.23 3.21 0.77
C ILE A 78 0.79 3.61 0.38
N PHE A 79 0.68 4.56 -0.55
CA PHE A 79 -0.58 4.90 -1.21
C PHE A 79 -0.73 4.04 -2.48
N ASN A 80 -1.75 3.18 -2.50
CA ASN A 80 -1.82 2.02 -3.40
C ASN A 80 -2.84 2.17 -4.55
N GLY A 81 -2.62 3.20 -5.38
CA GLY A 81 -3.53 3.66 -6.44
C GLY A 81 -4.83 4.34 -6.00
N ASN A 82 -5.40 5.14 -6.91
CA ASN A 82 -6.63 5.92 -6.75
C ASN A 82 -6.62 6.83 -5.51
N GLN A 83 -5.63 7.72 -5.43
CA GLN A 83 -5.57 8.71 -4.35
C GLN A 83 -6.55 9.84 -4.61
N ILE A 84 -6.71 10.19 -5.89
CA ILE A 84 -7.53 11.30 -6.36
C ILE A 84 -8.75 10.73 -7.09
N ALA A 85 -9.93 11.28 -6.80
CA ALA A 85 -11.10 11.10 -7.65
C ALA A 85 -10.91 11.93 -8.94
N GLY A 86 -10.11 11.44 -9.90
CA GLY A 86 -9.81 12.21 -11.12
C GLY A 86 -11.04 12.51 -11.99
N TYR A 87 -12.15 11.83 -11.76
CA TYR A 87 -13.45 12.12 -12.38
C TYR A 87 -14.29 13.17 -11.63
N ASP A 88 -13.78 13.78 -10.55
CA ASP A 88 -14.48 14.85 -9.84
C ASP A 88 -14.81 16.01 -10.78
N SER A 89 -16.00 16.59 -10.59
CA SER A 89 -16.48 17.73 -11.37
C SER A 89 -15.55 18.95 -11.38
N ALA A 90 -14.69 19.10 -10.36
CA ALA A 90 -13.67 20.14 -10.31
C ALA A 90 -12.66 20.04 -11.46
N TYR A 91 -12.46 18.85 -12.03
CA TYR A 91 -11.56 18.59 -13.15
C TYR A 91 -12.26 18.55 -14.51
N ALA A 92 -13.55 18.92 -14.59
CA ALA A 92 -14.36 18.71 -15.79
C ALA A 92 -13.77 19.32 -17.08
N LEU A 93 -13.00 20.41 -16.98
CA LEU A 93 -12.39 21.10 -18.13
C LEU A 93 -11.19 20.34 -18.74
N THR A 94 -10.55 19.48 -17.96
CA THR A 94 -9.31 18.76 -18.32
C THR A 94 -9.48 17.25 -18.29
N SER A 95 -10.58 16.77 -17.70
CA SER A 95 -10.76 15.35 -17.42
C SER A 95 -10.70 14.49 -18.68
N ARG A 96 -10.08 13.31 -18.53
CA ARG A 96 -9.96 12.29 -19.58
C ARG A 96 -10.53 10.99 -19.06
N LYS A 97 -11.39 10.32 -19.84
CA LYS A 97 -11.92 9.01 -19.43
C LYS A 97 -10.89 7.90 -19.66
N ARG A 98 -10.10 8.01 -20.73
CA ARG A 98 -9.04 7.09 -21.14
C ARG A 98 -7.77 7.85 -21.49
N ARG A 99 -6.60 7.25 -21.29
CA ARG A 99 -5.32 7.89 -21.63
C ARG A 99 -5.15 8.20 -23.12
N TRP A 100 -5.80 7.41 -23.98
CA TRP A 100 -5.79 7.63 -25.44
C TRP A 100 -6.87 8.60 -25.92
N ASP A 101 -7.72 9.12 -25.03
CA ASP A 101 -8.66 10.19 -25.41
C ASP A 101 -7.86 11.45 -25.72
N ALA A 102 -8.23 12.15 -26.79
CA ALA A 102 -7.60 13.42 -27.13
C ALA A 102 -7.80 14.42 -25.98
N ARG A 103 -6.73 15.12 -25.58
CA ARG A 103 -6.83 16.23 -24.62
C ARG A 103 -7.84 17.27 -25.18
N PRO A 104 -8.84 17.73 -24.40
CA PRO A 104 -9.99 18.54 -24.86
C PRO A 104 -9.73 19.83 -25.68
N ALA A 105 -8.50 20.19 -26.05
CA ALA A 105 -8.23 21.36 -26.91
C ALA A 105 -6.99 21.26 -27.81
N SER A 106 -6.87 20.19 -28.61
CA SER A 106 -5.88 20.16 -29.71
C SER A 106 -6.48 20.37 -31.10
N ALA A 107 -7.78 20.68 -31.25
CA ALA A 107 -8.47 20.49 -32.53
C ALA A 107 -9.21 21.69 -33.17
N SER A 108 -9.23 22.91 -32.58
CA SER A 108 -10.05 24.00 -33.18
C SER A 108 -9.44 25.41 -33.29
N SER A 109 -8.58 25.89 -32.39
CA SER A 109 -7.90 27.20 -32.51
C SER A 109 -6.83 27.45 -31.42
N GLU A 110 -5.91 28.41 -31.63
CA GLU A 110 -4.92 28.85 -30.61
C GLU A 110 -5.58 29.28 -29.29
N ALA A 111 -6.63 30.11 -29.36
CA ALA A 111 -7.37 30.54 -28.17
C ALA A 111 -8.05 29.39 -27.40
N SER A 112 -8.36 28.27 -28.06
CA SER A 112 -8.82 27.05 -27.37
C SER A 112 -7.68 26.33 -26.65
N GLY A 113 -6.48 26.33 -27.24
CA GLY A 113 -5.26 25.78 -26.63
C GLY A 113 -4.84 26.55 -25.37
N GLU A 114 -4.84 27.88 -25.42
CA GLU A 114 -4.49 28.72 -24.26
C GLU A 114 -5.44 28.51 -23.07
N ARG A 115 -6.75 28.46 -23.32
CA ARG A 115 -7.75 28.21 -22.27
C ARG A 115 -7.58 26.83 -21.64
N TYR A 116 -7.25 25.83 -22.42
CA TYR A 116 -6.99 24.49 -21.91
C TYR A 116 -5.69 24.44 -21.09
N ALA A 117 -4.63 25.10 -21.54
CA ALA A 117 -3.39 25.22 -20.78
C ALA A 117 -3.66 25.86 -19.41
N ALA A 118 -4.43 26.96 -19.36
CA ALA A 118 -4.82 27.59 -18.09
C ALA A 118 -5.67 26.66 -17.20
N ALA A 119 -6.59 25.88 -17.78
CA ALA A 119 -7.37 24.89 -17.04
C ALA A 119 -6.50 23.73 -16.50
N LEU A 120 -5.45 23.34 -17.24
CA LEU A 120 -4.51 22.32 -16.83
C LEU A 120 -3.63 22.79 -15.67
N GLU A 121 -3.15 24.04 -15.70
CA GLU A 121 -2.45 24.63 -14.55
C GLU A 121 -3.35 24.73 -13.32
N HIS A 122 -4.61 25.14 -13.48
CA HIS A 122 -5.56 25.12 -12.36
C HIS A 122 -5.81 23.70 -11.82
N THR A 123 -5.89 22.70 -12.70
CA THR A 123 -5.98 21.29 -12.31
C THR A 123 -4.75 20.85 -11.52
N ARG A 124 -3.56 21.28 -11.94
CA ARG A 124 -2.29 21.04 -11.23
C ARG A 124 -2.33 21.61 -9.82
N GLU A 125 -2.80 22.84 -9.64
CA GLU A 125 -2.97 23.47 -8.33
C GLU A 125 -3.93 22.68 -7.44
N LEU A 126 -5.07 22.25 -7.99
CA LEU A 126 -6.07 21.46 -7.26
C LEU A 126 -5.51 20.09 -6.84
N VAL A 127 -4.83 19.39 -7.76
CA VAL A 127 -4.18 18.10 -7.49
C VAL A 127 -3.10 18.26 -6.42
N ARG A 128 -2.26 19.29 -6.53
CA ARG A 128 -1.25 19.63 -5.52
C ARG A 128 -1.89 19.87 -4.14
N ALA A 129 -2.93 20.69 -4.06
CA ALA A 129 -3.64 20.97 -2.81
C ALA A 129 -4.34 19.72 -2.23
N THR A 130 -4.78 18.79 -3.08
CA THR A 130 -5.35 17.51 -2.64
C THR A 130 -4.28 16.63 -2.01
N ILE A 131 -3.14 16.45 -2.70
CA ILE A 131 -2.00 15.68 -2.19
C ILE A 131 -1.49 16.29 -0.89
N GLU A 132 -1.34 17.61 -0.81
CA GLU A 132 -0.93 18.32 0.39
C GLU A 132 -1.81 17.97 1.60
N GLN A 133 -3.14 18.01 1.44
CA GLN A 133 -4.08 17.63 2.51
C GLN A 133 -3.87 16.18 2.97
N LEU A 134 -3.64 15.25 2.04
CA LEU A 134 -3.46 13.83 2.36
C LEU A 134 -2.13 13.53 3.06
N VAL A 135 -1.05 14.22 2.67
CA VAL A 135 0.31 13.93 3.14
C VAL A 135 0.77 14.82 4.29
N HIS A 136 0.08 15.93 4.57
CA HIS A 136 0.40 16.80 5.70
C HIS A 136 0.45 16.06 7.05
N PRO A 137 -0.49 15.14 7.39
CA PRO A 137 -0.39 14.34 8.62
C PRO A 137 0.88 13.48 8.72
N LEU A 138 1.42 13.04 7.58
CA LEU A 138 2.65 12.25 7.51
C LEU A 138 3.89 13.13 7.66
N ALA A 139 3.89 14.30 7.01
CA ALA A 139 4.94 15.30 7.13
C ALA A 139 5.10 15.78 8.58
N ASP A 140 3.99 16.12 9.25
CA ASP A 140 3.96 16.52 10.67
C ASP A 140 4.54 15.46 11.60
N ARG A 141 4.44 14.19 11.19
CA ARG A 141 4.93 13.03 11.94
C ARG A 141 6.28 12.54 11.45
N GLY A 142 6.90 13.13 10.43
CA GLY A 142 8.14 12.61 9.84
C GLY A 142 8.03 11.15 9.41
N VAL A 143 6.95 10.80 8.72
CA VAL A 143 6.72 9.45 8.18
C VAL A 143 6.98 9.48 6.67
N PRO A 144 7.96 8.70 6.16
CA PRO A 144 8.21 8.64 4.73
C PRO A 144 7.09 7.86 4.04
N TRP A 145 6.85 8.18 2.78
CA TRP A 145 5.75 7.63 2.02
C TRP A 145 6.06 7.48 0.54
N ALA A 146 5.42 6.49 -0.06
CA ALA A 146 5.55 6.13 -1.46
C ALA A 146 4.16 6.01 -2.09
N VAL A 147 4.06 6.26 -3.40
CA VAL A 147 2.81 6.16 -4.15
C VAL A 147 2.98 5.35 -5.43
N THR A 148 1.96 4.52 -5.71
CA THR A 148 1.68 4.00 -7.05
C THR A 148 0.26 4.41 -7.47
N PHE A 149 -0.07 4.19 -8.74
CA PHE A 149 -1.22 4.77 -9.40
C PHE A 149 -2.30 3.75 -9.72
N GLY A 150 -3.54 4.23 -9.75
CA GLY A 150 -4.71 3.50 -10.20
C GLY A 150 -5.34 4.16 -11.42
N ASN A 151 -6.44 3.58 -11.88
CA ASN A 151 -7.13 3.98 -13.09
C ASN A 151 -7.89 5.31 -12.98
N HIS A 152 -8.06 5.87 -11.78
CA HIS A 152 -8.73 7.16 -11.57
C HIS A 152 -7.77 8.34 -11.40
N ASP A 153 -6.51 8.12 -11.03
CA ASP A 153 -5.58 9.22 -10.73
C ASP A 153 -5.34 10.14 -11.94
N PHE A 154 -5.11 9.57 -13.12
CA PHE A 154 -4.85 10.34 -14.35
C PHE A 154 -6.09 11.06 -14.91
N GLN A 155 -7.29 10.67 -14.46
CA GLN A 155 -8.53 11.12 -15.09
C GLN A 155 -8.79 12.61 -14.88
N CYS A 156 -8.10 13.25 -13.93
CA CYS A 156 -8.14 14.70 -13.74
C CYS A 156 -7.56 15.48 -14.93
N GLY A 157 -6.79 14.81 -15.81
CA GLY A 157 -6.16 15.41 -16.98
C GLY A 157 -4.64 15.41 -16.95
N LEU A 158 -4.03 15.21 -15.77
CA LEU A 158 -2.60 15.01 -15.60
C LEU A 158 -2.20 13.56 -15.85
N ASP A 159 -1.01 13.32 -16.39
CA ASP A 159 -0.41 11.99 -16.51
C ASP A 159 0.30 11.59 -15.20
N ASN A 160 0.65 10.30 -15.05
CA ASN A 160 1.18 9.76 -13.78
C ASN A 160 2.54 10.40 -13.43
N ASP A 161 3.35 10.77 -14.42
CA ASP A 161 4.60 11.49 -14.25
C ASP A 161 4.40 12.91 -13.70
N GLU A 162 3.37 13.62 -14.21
CA GLU A 162 2.98 14.95 -13.72
C GLU A 162 2.53 14.86 -12.25
N ILE A 163 1.70 13.87 -11.91
CA ILE A 163 1.22 13.65 -10.53
C ILE A 163 2.37 13.22 -9.61
N GLU A 164 3.24 12.29 -10.05
CA GLU A 164 4.41 11.87 -9.26
C GLU A 164 5.36 13.03 -9.01
N SER A 165 5.53 13.94 -9.98
CA SER A 165 6.32 15.15 -9.80
C SER A 165 5.76 16.04 -8.69
N ILE A 166 4.44 16.22 -8.66
CA ILE A 166 3.75 16.95 -7.58
C ILE A 166 3.95 16.25 -6.24
N CYS A 167 3.83 14.92 -6.20
CA CYS A 167 4.06 14.14 -4.98
C CYS A 167 5.47 14.40 -4.40
N ARG A 168 6.50 14.49 -5.26
CA ARG A 168 7.89 14.77 -4.84
C ARG A 168 8.10 16.19 -4.28
N GLU A 169 7.16 17.11 -4.46
CA GLU A 169 7.23 18.46 -3.86
C GLU A 169 7.02 18.45 -2.33
N PHE A 170 6.50 17.35 -1.77
CA PHE A 170 6.13 17.26 -0.36
C PHE A 170 7.14 16.44 0.46
N PRO A 171 7.41 16.84 1.72
CA PRO A 171 8.32 16.12 2.59
C PRO A 171 7.97 14.64 2.77
N GLY A 172 9.00 13.80 2.87
CA GLY A 172 8.86 12.37 3.10
C GLY A 172 8.50 11.54 1.87
N CYS A 173 8.23 12.14 0.71
CA CYS A 173 8.02 11.39 -0.54
C CYS A 173 9.31 10.69 -0.96
N ILE A 174 9.25 9.36 -1.13
CA ILE A 174 10.39 8.54 -1.57
C ILE A 174 10.20 7.95 -2.98
N ASN A 175 9.25 8.46 -3.77
CA ASN A 175 9.21 8.14 -5.20
C ASN A 175 10.48 8.67 -5.88
N PRO A 176 11.18 7.86 -6.70
CA PRO A 176 12.46 8.28 -7.28
C PRO A 176 12.29 9.35 -8.36
N GLU A 177 13.30 10.20 -8.51
CA GLU A 177 13.50 10.92 -9.79
C GLU A 177 14.02 9.93 -10.84
N ARG A 178 13.59 10.10 -12.10
CA ARG A 178 14.01 9.25 -13.20
C ARG A 178 15.26 9.80 -13.88
N ALA A 179 16.13 8.93 -14.36
CA ALA A 179 17.19 9.32 -15.28
C ALA A 179 16.56 9.89 -16.57
N ALA A 180 17.15 10.95 -17.12
CA ALA A 180 16.62 11.67 -18.28
C ALA A 180 16.51 10.80 -19.56
N ASP A 181 17.26 9.70 -19.63
CA ASP A 181 17.24 8.75 -20.74
C ASP A 181 16.15 7.66 -20.61
N GLY A 182 15.36 7.69 -19.53
CA GLY A 182 14.27 6.74 -19.29
C GLY A 182 14.73 5.31 -19.01
N THR A 183 16.03 5.08 -18.81
CA THR A 183 16.56 3.76 -18.49
C THR A 183 16.16 3.34 -17.08
N THR A 184 15.83 2.05 -16.91
CA THR A 184 15.72 1.44 -15.58
C THR A 184 17.09 1.52 -14.93
N GLY A 185 17.19 2.18 -13.79
CA GLY A 185 18.48 2.48 -13.17
C GLY A 185 18.35 2.69 -11.67
N ILE A 186 19.48 2.57 -10.99
CA ILE A 186 19.58 2.95 -9.58
C ILE A 186 19.45 4.47 -9.51
N ALA A 187 18.36 4.94 -8.94
CA ALA A 187 18.21 6.36 -8.61
C ALA A 187 18.91 6.59 -7.27
N VAL A 188 20.13 7.13 -7.31
CA VAL A 188 20.80 7.66 -6.11
C VAL A 188 20.53 9.15 -6.08
N LYS A 189 19.40 9.56 -5.50
CA LYS A 189 19.17 10.87 -4.86
C LYS A 189 17.72 10.98 -4.41
N HIS A 190 17.51 10.98 -3.11
CA HIS A 190 16.42 11.71 -2.49
C HIS A 190 16.93 13.10 -2.12
N GLY A 191 16.11 14.14 -2.30
CA GLY A 191 16.36 15.47 -1.75
C GLY A 191 16.49 16.56 -2.80
N VAL A 192 15.36 17.19 -3.12
CA VAL A 192 15.36 18.61 -3.47
C VAL A 192 15.79 19.35 -2.19
N LYS A 193 16.88 20.11 -2.25
CA LYS A 193 17.18 21.09 -1.19
C LYS A 193 16.07 22.13 -1.20
N HIS A 194 15.18 22.10 -0.21
CA HIS A 194 14.27 23.21 0.01
C HIS A 194 15.05 24.36 0.63
N ASP A 195 15.32 25.41 -0.15
CA ASP A 195 15.78 26.71 0.36
C ASP A 195 14.61 27.38 1.10
N VAL A 196 14.40 27.01 2.36
CA VAL A 196 13.54 27.74 3.28
C VAL A 196 14.29 27.87 4.61
N GLY A 197 14.56 29.12 4.97
CA GLY A 197 15.30 29.47 6.18
C GLY A 197 14.67 28.89 7.44
N ASP A 198 15.55 28.43 8.33
CA ASP A 198 15.33 28.13 9.74
C ASP A 198 14.28 27.06 10.11
N MET A 199 14.53 25.80 9.70
CA MET A 199 14.63 24.61 10.59
C MET A 199 14.86 23.35 9.75
N GLU A 200 15.96 22.64 10.01
CA GLU A 200 16.22 21.28 9.50
C GLU A 200 15.03 20.34 9.74
N GLN A 201 14.27 20.00 8.71
CA GLN A 201 13.39 18.83 8.72
C GLN A 201 13.37 18.17 7.34
N ASP A 202 14.51 17.63 6.92
CA ASP A 202 14.62 16.71 5.79
C ASP A 202 14.12 15.31 6.23
N PHE A 203 12.80 15.08 6.14
CA PHE A 203 12.16 13.82 6.59
C PHE A 203 12.23 12.68 5.54
N GLY A 204 13.09 12.79 4.54
CA GLY A 204 13.32 11.75 3.53
C GLY A 204 14.14 10.57 4.06
N LEU A 205 14.53 9.68 3.15
CA LEU A 205 15.44 8.58 3.42
C LEU A 205 16.73 8.77 2.60
N PRO A 206 17.66 9.66 3.02
CA PRO A 206 18.81 10.06 2.19
C PRO A 206 19.75 8.90 1.82
N GLU A 207 19.78 7.82 2.60
CA GLU A 207 20.60 6.63 2.34
C GLU A 207 19.83 5.48 1.70
N GLN A 208 18.54 5.68 1.37
CA GLN A 208 17.71 4.62 0.79
C GLN A 208 18.09 4.35 -0.66
N PRO A 209 18.51 3.11 -1.00
CA PRO A 209 18.64 2.72 -2.39
C PRO A 209 17.25 2.57 -3.01
N VAL A 210 17.09 3.13 -4.22
CA VAL A 210 15.88 3.01 -5.01
C VAL A 210 16.22 2.57 -6.43
N ILE A 211 15.48 1.59 -6.94
CA ILE A 211 15.59 1.14 -8.33
C ILE A 211 14.35 1.60 -9.07
N ALA A 212 14.50 2.57 -9.97
CA ALA A 212 13.39 3.21 -10.67
C ALA A 212 13.12 2.53 -12.02
N CYS A 213 11.85 2.47 -12.43
CA CYS A 213 11.43 2.00 -13.75
C CYS A 213 10.57 3.04 -14.48
N ALA A 214 9.39 3.32 -13.93
CA ALA A 214 8.38 4.22 -14.50
C ALA A 214 7.66 4.94 -13.34
N PRO A 215 6.85 5.99 -13.60
CA PRO A 215 6.05 6.62 -12.55
C PRO A 215 5.25 5.58 -11.77
N GLY A 216 5.38 5.59 -10.45
CA GLY A 216 4.72 4.61 -9.57
C GLY A 216 5.22 3.17 -9.68
N THR A 217 6.30 2.91 -10.44
CA THR A 217 6.94 1.60 -10.59
C THR A 217 8.42 1.64 -10.20
N PHE A 218 8.75 1.11 -9.03
CA PHE A 218 10.10 1.10 -8.47
C PHE A 218 10.24 0.11 -7.31
N ALA A 219 11.48 -0.15 -6.88
CA ALA A 219 11.79 -1.08 -5.80
C ALA A 219 12.63 -0.44 -4.70
N LEU A 220 12.37 -0.85 -3.47
CA LEU A 220 12.99 -0.38 -2.23
C LEU A 220 13.49 -1.58 -1.42
N SER A 221 14.76 -1.59 -1.03
CA SER A 221 15.28 -2.64 -0.16
C SER A 221 15.12 -2.28 1.33
N VAL A 222 14.84 -3.28 2.15
CA VAL A 222 14.74 -3.15 3.61
C VAL A 222 15.89 -3.93 4.25
N THR A 223 16.72 -3.22 5.03
CA THR A 223 17.91 -3.80 5.66
C THR A 223 17.64 -4.42 7.01
N ASP A 224 18.51 -5.33 7.43
CA ASP A 224 18.54 -5.85 8.80
C ASP A 224 18.91 -4.77 9.82
N VAL A 225 18.84 -5.11 11.11
CA VAL A 225 19.05 -4.17 12.23
C VAL A 225 20.40 -3.47 12.19
N ASP A 226 21.42 -4.12 11.64
CA ASP A 226 22.79 -3.59 11.64
C ASP A 226 23.22 -3.07 10.25
N ARG A 227 22.30 -2.99 9.29
CA ARG A 227 22.55 -2.63 7.88
C ARG A 227 23.65 -3.47 7.21
N THR A 228 23.76 -4.73 7.62
CA THR A 228 24.73 -5.69 7.12
C THR A 228 24.23 -6.41 5.86
N TYR A 229 22.92 -6.53 5.64
CA TYR A 229 22.33 -7.10 4.42
C TYR A 229 20.87 -6.64 4.22
N ASP A 230 20.37 -6.75 2.98
CA ASP A 230 18.94 -6.57 2.70
C ASP A 230 18.17 -7.84 3.05
N VAL A 231 17.08 -7.70 3.81
CA VAL A 231 16.23 -8.78 4.30
C VAL A 231 15.09 -9.07 3.34
N LEU A 232 14.43 -8.02 2.82
CA LEU A 232 13.33 -8.13 1.87
C LEU A 232 13.27 -6.91 0.96
N GLY A 233 12.59 -7.06 -0.19
CA GLY A 233 12.27 -5.96 -1.10
C GLY A 233 10.80 -5.57 -1.04
N LEU A 234 10.52 -4.27 -1.15
CA LEU A 234 9.19 -3.73 -1.41
C LEU A 234 9.18 -3.22 -2.85
N VAL A 235 8.23 -3.69 -3.65
CA VAL A 235 8.06 -3.26 -5.06
C VAL A 235 6.74 -2.54 -5.18
N LEU A 236 6.76 -1.32 -5.70
CA LEU A 236 5.57 -0.60 -6.12
C LEU A 236 5.43 -0.79 -7.63
N LEU A 237 4.22 -1.10 -8.10
CA LEU A 237 3.93 -1.38 -9.51
C LEU A 237 2.72 -0.58 -9.97
N ASP A 238 2.90 0.25 -11.01
CA ASP A 238 1.76 0.79 -11.77
C ASP A 238 1.15 -0.37 -12.56
N SER A 239 0.03 -0.89 -12.04
CA SER A 239 -0.66 -2.06 -12.60
C SER A 239 -1.43 -1.77 -13.88
N GLY A 240 -1.33 -0.56 -14.44
CA GLY A 240 -2.08 -0.12 -15.61
C GLY A 240 -3.44 0.46 -15.25
N ASP A 241 -4.27 0.68 -16.28
CA ASP A 241 -5.57 1.34 -16.14
C ASP A 241 -6.69 0.68 -16.96
N TYR A 242 -6.99 1.17 -18.16
CA TYR A 242 -8.06 0.69 -19.02
C TYR A 242 -7.48 0.05 -20.27
N ALA A 243 -8.07 -1.05 -20.71
CA ALA A 243 -7.69 -1.69 -21.97
C ALA A 243 -8.43 -1.05 -23.16
N ARG A 244 -7.75 -0.94 -24.32
CA ARG A 244 -8.37 -0.46 -25.57
C ARG A 244 -9.50 -1.36 -26.07
N SER A 245 -9.45 -2.65 -25.75
CA SER A 245 -10.52 -3.62 -25.97
C SER A 245 -11.75 -3.39 -25.08
N GLY A 246 -11.67 -2.44 -24.15
CA GLY A 246 -12.60 -2.28 -23.04
C GLY A 246 -12.14 -3.04 -21.80
N GLY A 247 -12.57 -2.59 -20.63
CA GLY A 247 -12.16 -3.18 -19.34
C GLY A 247 -10.87 -2.63 -18.80
N TYR A 248 -10.24 -3.41 -17.94
CA TYR A 248 -9.00 -3.03 -17.27
C TYR A 248 -7.79 -3.54 -18.02
N GLY A 249 -6.79 -2.67 -18.10
CA GLY A 249 -5.50 -2.96 -18.70
C GLY A 249 -4.59 -3.70 -17.73
N SER A 250 -3.55 -4.29 -18.27
CA SER A 250 -2.46 -4.91 -17.52
C SER A 250 -1.28 -3.93 -17.35
N PRO A 251 -0.29 -4.23 -16.49
CA PRO A 251 0.92 -3.43 -16.43
C PRO A 251 1.62 -3.34 -17.79
N SER A 252 2.38 -2.26 -18.01
CA SER A 252 3.16 -2.11 -19.24
C SER A 252 4.22 -3.22 -19.39
N GLU A 253 4.67 -3.50 -20.61
CA GLU A 253 5.77 -4.47 -20.83
C GLU A 253 7.03 -4.13 -20.03
N ALA A 254 7.36 -2.84 -19.91
CA ALA A 254 8.50 -2.38 -19.12
C ALA A 254 8.30 -2.69 -17.62
N ALA A 255 7.08 -2.49 -17.11
CA ALA A 255 6.73 -2.79 -15.73
C ALA A 255 6.78 -4.31 -15.44
N LEU A 256 6.29 -5.16 -16.36
CA LEU A 256 6.37 -6.62 -16.21
C LEU A 256 7.81 -7.13 -16.25
N ARG A 257 8.65 -6.58 -17.14
CA ARG A 257 10.10 -6.90 -17.18
C ARG A 257 10.77 -6.45 -15.88
N PHE A 258 10.47 -5.25 -15.41
CA PHE A 258 10.97 -4.76 -14.13
C PHE A 258 10.56 -5.65 -12.96
N LEU A 259 9.31 -6.12 -12.93
CA LEU A 259 8.83 -7.03 -11.89
C LEU A 259 9.64 -8.33 -11.86
N ALA A 260 10.02 -8.86 -13.02
CA ALA A 260 10.88 -10.04 -13.13
C ALA A 260 12.32 -9.79 -12.67
N ASP A 261 12.87 -8.61 -12.96
CA ASP A 261 14.29 -8.29 -12.76
C ASP A 261 14.59 -7.71 -11.37
N ALA A 262 13.63 -6.99 -10.76
CA ALA A 262 13.83 -6.23 -9.52
C ALA A 262 14.41 -7.03 -8.34
N PRO A 263 13.96 -8.27 -8.04
CA PRO A 263 14.56 -9.10 -7.00
C PRO A 263 16.06 -9.37 -7.19
N GLY A 264 16.49 -9.60 -8.43
CA GLY A 264 17.89 -9.82 -8.78
C GLY A 264 18.73 -8.54 -8.76
N LEU A 265 18.15 -7.43 -9.24
CA LEU A 265 18.78 -6.11 -9.19
C LEU A 265 19.05 -5.66 -7.74
N MET A 266 18.06 -5.83 -6.84
CA MET A 266 18.24 -5.52 -5.41
C MET A 266 19.30 -6.41 -4.75
N ALA A 267 19.31 -7.71 -5.06
CA ALA A 267 20.34 -8.62 -4.53
C ALA A 267 21.76 -8.21 -4.97
N THR A 268 21.92 -7.85 -6.25
CA THR A 268 23.20 -7.38 -6.80
C THR A 268 23.64 -6.07 -6.15
N GLN A 269 22.72 -5.12 -5.99
CA GLN A 269 22.99 -3.85 -5.32
C GLN A 269 23.41 -4.05 -3.85
N SER A 270 22.73 -4.97 -3.14
CA SER A 270 23.07 -5.33 -1.76
C SER A 270 24.51 -5.83 -1.64
N GLN A 271 24.92 -6.71 -2.56
CA GLN A 271 26.27 -7.28 -2.60
C GLN A 271 27.32 -6.19 -2.83
N GLN A 272 27.08 -5.28 -3.78
CA GLN A 272 27.99 -4.16 -4.03
C GLN A 272 28.17 -3.27 -2.80
N LEU A 273 27.07 -2.88 -2.14
CA LEU A 273 27.12 -2.05 -0.93
C LEU A 273 27.79 -2.74 0.26
N GLN A 274 27.72 -4.07 0.33
CA GLN A 274 28.43 -4.86 1.34
C GLN A 274 29.92 -4.90 1.07
N GLN A 275 30.31 -5.07 -0.20
CA GLN A 275 31.72 -5.08 -0.62
C GLN A 275 32.37 -3.72 -0.36
N ASP A 276 31.72 -2.63 -0.79
CA ASP A 276 32.25 -1.27 -0.61
C ASP A 276 32.52 -0.95 0.88
N ARG A 277 31.65 -1.40 1.79
CA ARG A 277 31.85 -1.23 3.25
C ARG A 277 32.95 -2.12 3.83
N GLN A 278 33.16 -3.31 3.28
CA GLN A 278 34.26 -4.18 3.73
C GLN A 278 35.60 -3.57 3.36
N ASP A 279 35.70 -3.04 2.14
CA ASP A 279 36.91 -2.37 1.64
C ASP A 279 37.23 -1.11 2.47
N GLU A 280 36.21 -0.36 2.93
CA GLU A 280 36.39 0.79 3.83
C GLU A 280 36.83 0.44 5.26
N GLN A 281 36.42 -0.72 5.79
CA GLN A 281 36.66 -1.10 7.20
C GLN A 281 37.89 -1.98 7.43
N ASP A 282 38.65 -2.31 6.38
CA ASP A 282 39.85 -3.17 6.40
C ASP A 282 39.69 -4.41 7.31
N SER A 283 38.48 -4.99 7.30
CA SER A 283 38.05 -6.01 8.26
C SER A 283 37.70 -7.30 7.52
N PRO A 284 38.44 -8.40 7.73
CA PRO A 284 38.10 -9.68 7.14
C PRO A 284 36.87 -10.26 7.87
N ARG A 285 35.70 -10.17 7.23
CA ARG A 285 34.52 -10.98 7.58
C ARG A 285 34.30 -12.01 6.48
N GLU A 286 33.95 -13.24 6.85
CA GLU A 286 33.51 -14.22 5.85
C GLU A 286 32.31 -13.66 5.09
N PRO A 287 32.33 -13.65 3.74
CA PRO A 287 31.19 -13.21 2.96
C PRO A 287 30.01 -14.13 3.27
N ARG A 288 28.95 -13.55 3.85
CA ARG A 288 27.71 -14.26 4.10
C ARG A 288 27.17 -14.71 2.74
N LYS A 289 26.77 -15.98 2.60
CA LYS A 289 26.11 -16.47 1.38
C LYS A 289 24.82 -15.68 1.17
N THR A 290 24.88 -14.65 0.34
CA THR A 290 23.72 -13.86 -0.06
C THR A 290 22.97 -14.61 -1.17
N PRO A 291 21.64 -14.73 -1.07
CA PRO A 291 20.85 -15.34 -2.13
C PRO A 291 20.98 -14.55 -3.44
N SER A 292 20.82 -15.24 -4.58
CA SER A 292 20.90 -14.64 -5.92
C SER A 292 19.73 -13.70 -6.25
N THR A 293 18.67 -13.75 -5.43
CA THR A 293 17.50 -12.87 -5.52
C THR A 293 17.07 -12.49 -4.11
N LEU A 294 16.46 -11.31 -3.98
CA LEU A 294 15.89 -10.83 -2.73
C LEU A 294 14.38 -11.11 -2.73
N PRO A 295 13.82 -11.85 -1.76
CA PRO A 295 12.38 -12.07 -1.70
C PRO A 295 11.62 -10.75 -1.55
N CYS A 296 10.54 -10.61 -2.32
CA CYS A 296 9.83 -9.33 -2.46
C CYS A 296 8.34 -9.44 -2.16
N MET A 297 7.78 -8.33 -1.70
CA MET A 297 6.35 -8.06 -1.69
C MET A 297 6.04 -6.95 -2.69
N VAL A 298 5.03 -7.15 -3.53
CA VAL A 298 4.55 -6.12 -4.46
C VAL A 298 3.28 -5.43 -3.94
N PHE A 299 3.22 -4.12 -4.11
CA PHE A 299 2.07 -3.26 -3.87
C PHE A 299 1.64 -2.66 -5.20
N GLN A 300 0.38 -2.88 -5.56
CA GLN A 300 -0.19 -2.36 -6.80
C GLN A 300 -1.67 -2.08 -6.66
N HIS A 301 -2.24 -1.35 -7.61
CA HIS A 301 -3.64 -1.00 -7.52
C HIS A 301 -4.58 -2.16 -7.84
N PHE A 302 -4.44 -2.78 -9.02
CA PHE A 302 -5.36 -3.83 -9.46
C PHE A 302 -5.04 -5.20 -8.85
N PRO A 303 -6.07 -5.96 -8.42
CA PRO A 303 -5.91 -7.39 -8.20
C PRO A 303 -5.73 -8.12 -9.55
N ILE A 304 -5.11 -9.29 -9.50
CA ILE A 304 -4.96 -10.19 -10.65
C ILE A 304 -6.00 -11.32 -10.61
N GLU A 305 -6.27 -11.96 -11.73
CA GLU A 305 -7.34 -12.97 -11.82
C GLU A 305 -7.16 -14.14 -10.83
N GLN A 306 -5.93 -14.41 -10.41
CA GLN A 306 -5.61 -15.49 -9.47
C GLN A 306 -6.16 -15.24 -8.07
N TYR A 307 -6.62 -14.03 -7.75
CA TYR A 307 -7.41 -13.75 -6.53
C TYR A 307 -8.68 -14.62 -6.47
N TYR A 308 -9.29 -14.98 -7.61
CA TYR A 308 -10.42 -15.92 -7.63
C TYR A 308 -10.07 -17.32 -7.13
N ARG A 309 -8.78 -17.70 -7.04
CA ARG A 309 -8.34 -18.98 -6.46
C ARG A 309 -8.54 -19.05 -4.94
N LEU A 310 -8.70 -17.89 -4.29
CA LEU A 310 -9.08 -17.74 -2.88
C LEU A 310 -10.60 -17.78 -2.66
N LEU A 311 -11.38 -17.89 -3.74
CA LEU A 311 -12.84 -17.94 -3.68
C LEU A 311 -13.36 -19.34 -4.04
N LYS A 312 -14.59 -19.64 -3.60
CA LYS A 312 -15.30 -20.88 -3.89
C LYS A 312 -16.53 -20.59 -4.76
N PRO A 313 -16.66 -21.20 -5.95
CA PRO A 313 -17.87 -21.09 -6.75
C PRO A 313 -19.09 -21.64 -6.00
N VAL A 314 -20.22 -20.94 -6.09
CA VAL A 314 -21.50 -21.30 -5.47
C VAL A 314 -22.67 -20.99 -6.40
N ALA A 315 -23.85 -21.53 -6.08
CA ALA A 315 -25.09 -21.11 -6.74
C ALA A 315 -25.42 -19.64 -6.39
N ALA A 316 -26.07 -18.92 -7.31
CA ALA A 316 -26.46 -17.52 -7.11
C ALA A 316 -27.37 -17.31 -5.89
N THR A 317 -28.13 -18.33 -5.50
CA THR A 317 -29.04 -18.31 -4.34
C THR A 317 -28.36 -18.66 -3.02
N ALA A 318 -27.06 -19.01 -3.04
CA ALA A 318 -26.34 -19.32 -1.81
C ALA A 318 -26.24 -18.06 -0.94
N ALA A 319 -26.31 -18.25 0.38
CA ALA A 319 -26.12 -17.15 1.30
C ALA A 319 -24.77 -16.49 1.02
N ARG A 320 -24.76 -15.14 0.97
CA ARG A 320 -23.54 -14.34 0.81
C ARG A 320 -22.84 -14.48 -0.55
N ALA A 321 -23.50 -15.10 -1.54
CA ALA A 321 -22.98 -15.20 -2.89
C ALA A 321 -22.74 -13.81 -3.49
N ILE A 322 -21.57 -13.62 -4.10
CA ILE A 322 -21.17 -12.42 -4.82
C ILE A 322 -20.90 -12.80 -6.27
N GLU A 323 -21.53 -12.09 -7.19
CA GLU A 323 -21.27 -12.28 -8.61
C GLU A 323 -19.84 -11.84 -8.93
N GLY A 324 -19.13 -12.64 -9.73
CA GLY A 324 -17.84 -12.26 -10.28
C GLY A 324 -17.97 -11.09 -11.25
N TYR A 325 -16.85 -10.45 -11.55
CA TYR A 325 -16.82 -9.27 -12.41
C TYR A 325 -16.24 -9.61 -13.79
N ARG A 326 -16.79 -8.99 -14.84
CA ARG A 326 -16.36 -9.12 -16.26
C ARG A 326 -16.18 -10.57 -16.73
N ASN A 327 -14.95 -11.07 -16.90
CA ASN A 327 -14.67 -12.45 -17.32
C ASN A 327 -15.25 -13.49 -16.34
N PHE A 328 -15.58 -13.07 -15.13
CA PHE A 328 -16.20 -13.88 -14.09
C PHE A 328 -17.70 -13.59 -13.89
N ALA A 329 -18.30 -12.68 -14.67
CA ALA A 329 -19.73 -12.39 -14.64
C ALA A 329 -20.57 -13.64 -14.92
N GLY A 330 -21.77 -13.69 -14.33
CA GLY A 330 -22.67 -14.85 -14.35
C GLY A 330 -22.25 -16.00 -13.42
N ARG A 331 -21.02 -16.00 -12.89
CA ARG A 331 -20.57 -16.95 -11.86
C ARG A 331 -20.64 -16.28 -10.49
N HIS A 332 -20.99 -17.04 -9.46
CA HIS A 332 -21.13 -16.53 -8.10
C HIS A 332 -20.14 -17.22 -7.18
N PHE A 333 -19.63 -16.47 -6.21
CA PHE A 333 -18.54 -16.87 -5.35
C PHE A 333 -18.82 -16.50 -3.89
N VAL A 334 -18.25 -17.28 -2.99
CA VAL A 334 -18.04 -16.90 -1.58
C VAL A 334 -16.55 -16.99 -1.28
N LEU A 335 -16.11 -16.33 -0.21
CA LEU A 335 -14.75 -16.48 0.29
C LEU A 335 -14.47 -17.96 0.64
N ASN A 336 -13.30 -18.48 0.27
CA ASN A 336 -12.88 -19.81 0.69
C ASN A 336 -12.16 -19.73 2.04
N GLU A 337 -12.87 -20.05 3.12
CA GLU A 337 -12.34 -20.00 4.50
C GLU A 337 -11.14 -20.93 4.71
N ASP A 338 -10.98 -21.99 3.92
CA ASP A 338 -9.81 -22.89 4.01
C ASP A 338 -8.52 -22.25 3.46
N LYS A 339 -8.65 -21.17 2.68
CA LYS A 339 -7.53 -20.48 2.02
C LYS A 339 -7.31 -19.06 2.51
N THR A 340 -8.19 -18.56 3.36
CA THR A 340 -8.23 -17.15 3.76
C THR A 340 -8.15 -17.00 5.27
N GLN A 341 -7.58 -15.89 5.73
CA GLN A 341 -7.40 -15.61 7.14
C GLN A 341 -8.72 -15.19 7.80
N PRO A 342 -8.94 -15.52 9.09
CA PRO A 342 -10.08 -15.02 9.84
C PRO A 342 -10.20 -13.49 9.79
N GLY A 343 -11.44 -12.98 9.77
CA GLY A 343 -11.73 -11.55 9.61
C GLY A 343 -11.74 -11.07 8.17
N SER A 344 -11.34 -11.93 7.22
CA SER A 344 -11.50 -11.65 5.79
C SER A 344 -12.98 -11.63 5.38
N TYR A 345 -13.32 -10.75 4.43
CA TYR A 345 -14.63 -10.66 3.80
C TYR A 345 -14.55 -10.34 2.31
N LEU A 346 -15.45 -10.95 1.53
CA LEU A 346 -15.69 -10.64 0.13
C LEU A 346 -16.88 -9.68 0.04
N GLY A 347 -16.59 -8.43 -0.31
CA GLY A 347 -17.59 -7.40 -0.46
C GLY A 347 -18.17 -7.37 -1.87
N GLU A 348 -17.36 -7.55 -2.91
CA GLU A 348 -17.74 -7.45 -4.31
C GLU A 348 -16.91 -8.36 -5.22
N GLY A 349 -17.35 -8.53 -6.47
CA GLY A 349 -16.62 -9.35 -7.44
C GLY A 349 -15.25 -8.73 -7.70
N VAL A 350 -14.20 -9.57 -7.69
CA VAL A 350 -12.82 -9.10 -7.88
C VAL A 350 -12.67 -8.51 -9.28
N SER A 351 -12.29 -7.24 -9.33
CA SER A 351 -12.18 -6.44 -10.55
C SER A 351 -10.72 -6.42 -11.04
N CYS A 352 -10.35 -7.45 -11.82
CA CYS A 352 -9.00 -7.65 -12.36
C CYS A 352 -8.91 -7.31 -13.87
N PRO A 353 -7.70 -7.23 -14.44
CA PRO A 353 -7.50 -7.14 -15.90
C PRO A 353 -8.23 -8.26 -16.67
N ASP A 354 -8.68 -7.93 -17.88
CA ASP A 354 -9.44 -8.87 -18.72
C ASP A 354 -8.55 -9.92 -19.40
N ALA A 355 -7.24 -9.67 -19.49
CA ALA A 355 -6.26 -10.60 -20.03
C ALA A 355 -5.20 -10.89 -18.97
N ASP A 356 -4.88 -12.18 -18.79
CA ASP A 356 -3.75 -12.58 -17.97
C ASP A 356 -2.45 -12.14 -18.68
N SER A 357 -1.68 -11.29 -18.01
CA SER A 357 -0.39 -10.78 -18.48
C SER A 357 0.80 -11.62 -18.00
N ASP A 358 0.55 -12.84 -17.53
CA ASP A 358 1.52 -13.72 -16.89
C ASP A 358 2.12 -13.13 -15.61
N GLU A 359 1.50 -12.09 -15.04
CA GLU A 359 2.02 -11.38 -13.86
C GLU A 359 2.20 -12.32 -12.67
N PHE A 360 1.21 -13.19 -12.40
CA PHE A 360 1.32 -14.21 -11.35
C PHE A 360 2.51 -15.15 -11.58
N ALA A 361 2.75 -15.56 -12.83
CA ALA A 361 3.85 -16.45 -13.18
C ALA A 361 5.21 -15.75 -13.02
N ILE A 362 5.27 -14.44 -13.35
CA ILE A 362 6.45 -13.60 -13.09
C ILE A 362 6.72 -13.53 -11.59
N LEU A 363 5.71 -13.24 -10.78
CA LEU A 363 5.84 -13.15 -9.31
C LEU A 363 6.32 -14.48 -8.71
N ASP A 364 5.74 -15.61 -9.13
CA ASP A 364 6.17 -16.94 -8.68
C ASP A 364 7.64 -17.19 -9.03
N LYS A 365 8.00 -17.04 -10.31
CA LYS A 365 9.35 -17.32 -10.82
C LYS A 365 10.42 -16.42 -10.21
N ALA A 366 10.09 -15.15 -9.95
CA ALA A 366 11.01 -14.15 -9.41
C ALA A 366 11.10 -14.19 -7.87
N GLY A 367 10.36 -15.08 -7.21
CA GLY A 367 10.48 -15.31 -5.76
C GLY A 367 9.76 -14.28 -4.90
N TYR A 368 8.68 -13.66 -5.42
CA TYR A 368 7.80 -12.84 -4.59
C TYR A 368 7.06 -13.74 -3.59
N PHE A 369 6.82 -13.21 -2.39
CA PHE A 369 6.09 -13.90 -1.33
C PHE A 369 4.71 -13.28 -1.05
N ALA A 370 4.47 -12.05 -1.53
CA ALA A 370 3.19 -11.39 -1.34
C ALA A 370 2.86 -10.39 -2.47
N ILE A 371 1.56 -10.25 -2.73
CA ILE A 371 0.95 -9.18 -3.55
C ILE A 371 -0.17 -8.52 -2.76
N SER A 372 -0.16 -7.19 -2.70
CA SER A 372 -1.24 -6.39 -2.11
C SER A 372 -1.90 -5.49 -3.16
N ALA A 373 -3.21 -5.62 -3.27
CA ALA A 373 -4.07 -4.89 -4.18
C ALA A 373 -5.05 -3.97 -3.44
N GLY A 374 -5.44 -2.90 -4.12
CA GLY A 374 -6.63 -2.10 -3.83
C GLY A 374 -7.72 -2.38 -4.88
N HIS A 375 -8.27 -1.30 -5.43
CA HIS A 375 -9.23 -1.22 -6.53
C HIS A 375 -10.65 -1.69 -6.23
N ASP A 376 -10.80 -2.79 -5.49
CA ASP A 376 -12.09 -3.26 -5.02
C ASP A 376 -12.38 -2.61 -3.66
N HIS A 377 -13.15 -1.53 -3.67
CA HIS A 377 -13.43 -0.71 -2.49
C HIS A 377 -13.98 -1.51 -1.31
N ARG A 378 -14.75 -2.58 -1.57
CA ARG A 378 -15.42 -3.38 -0.53
C ARG A 378 -14.70 -4.68 -0.18
N ASN A 379 -13.63 -5.05 -0.87
CA ASN A 379 -12.96 -6.31 -0.58
C ASN A 379 -11.92 -6.11 0.51
N ALA A 380 -11.94 -6.99 1.52
CA ALA A 380 -10.91 -7.00 2.54
C ALA A 380 -10.61 -8.43 2.95
N PHE A 381 -9.68 -9.06 2.23
CA PHE A 381 -9.32 -10.44 2.53
C PHE A 381 -7.83 -10.67 2.34
N VAL A 382 -7.32 -11.64 3.10
CA VAL A 382 -5.95 -12.13 2.98
C VAL A 382 -6.02 -13.63 2.82
N GLY A 383 -5.34 -14.16 1.82
CA GLY A 383 -5.23 -15.60 1.64
C GLY A 383 -3.90 -15.99 1.03
N SER A 384 -3.70 -17.29 0.90
CA SER A 384 -2.47 -17.85 0.33
C SER A 384 -2.79 -18.80 -0.81
N VAL A 385 -1.98 -18.70 -1.87
CA VAL A 385 -2.03 -19.64 -3.00
C VAL A 385 -0.67 -20.35 -3.13
N PRO A 386 -0.65 -21.67 -3.40
CA PRO A 386 0.60 -22.38 -3.64
C PRO A 386 1.33 -21.84 -4.86
N VAL A 387 2.66 -21.75 -4.76
CA VAL A 387 3.57 -21.32 -5.83
C VAL A 387 4.81 -22.21 -5.88
N GLY A 388 5.49 -22.24 -7.03
CA GLY A 388 6.61 -23.15 -7.28
C GLY A 388 6.18 -24.58 -7.60
N THR A 389 7.17 -25.45 -7.83
CA THR A 389 6.96 -26.83 -8.28
C THR A 389 6.74 -27.82 -7.12
N ASP A 390 7.24 -27.48 -5.94
CA ASP A 390 7.38 -28.44 -4.83
C ASP A 390 6.26 -28.29 -3.78
N GLY A 391 5.38 -27.31 -3.94
CA GLY A 391 4.20 -27.08 -3.08
C GLY A 391 4.47 -26.39 -1.75
N ASP A 392 5.74 -26.23 -1.37
CA ASP A 392 6.15 -25.67 -0.07
C ASP A 392 6.04 -24.15 0.03
N ARG A 393 6.10 -23.43 -1.11
CA ARG A 393 5.99 -21.97 -1.12
C ARG A 393 4.54 -21.52 -1.29
N GLN A 394 4.20 -20.43 -0.62
CA GLN A 394 2.91 -19.78 -0.70
C GLN A 394 3.10 -18.32 -1.10
N MET A 395 2.22 -17.81 -1.95
CA MET A 395 2.08 -16.38 -2.25
C MET A 395 0.91 -15.85 -1.44
N MET A 396 1.17 -14.92 -0.53
CA MET A 396 0.11 -14.17 0.15
C MET A 396 -0.54 -13.21 -0.85
N MET A 397 -1.87 -13.22 -0.95
CA MET A 397 -2.63 -12.29 -1.78
C MET A 397 -3.57 -11.49 -0.88
N VAL A 398 -3.51 -10.16 -1.00
CA VAL A 398 -4.18 -9.24 -0.09
C VAL A 398 -5.05 -8.26 -0.85
N ALA A 399 -6.36 -8.26 -0.57
CA ALA A 399 -7.26 -7.19 -0.98
C ALA A 399 -7.49 -6.26 0.21
N SER A 400 -7.38 -4.95 -0.03
CA SER A 400 -7.61 -3.92 0.98
C SER A 400 -8.82 -3.06 0.59
N PRO A 401 -9.70 -2.74 1.55
CA PRO A 401 -10.85 -1.89 1.27
C PRO A 401 -10.39 -0.44 1.09
N THR A 402 -11.28 0.39 0.55
CA THR A 402 -11.05 1.83 0.45
C THR A 402 -10.83 2.46 1.83
N SER A 403 -9.82 3.32 1.91
CA SER A 403 -9.51 4.13 3.08
C SER A 403 -10.21 5.49 3.07
N GLY A 404 -10.73 5.94 1.92
CA GLY A 404 -11.33 7.25 1.78
C GLY A 404 -12.86 7.25 1.90
N PHE A 405 -13.42 8.46 1.89
CA PHE A 405 -14.84 8.70 2.16
C PHE A 405 -15.55 9.42 0.99
N GLY A 406 -14.83 9.81 -0.05
CA GLY A 406 -15.33 10.46 -1.27
C GLY A 406 -15.92 9.50 -2.30
N SER A 407 -15.70 8.19 -2.14
CA SER A 407 -16.15 7.15 -3.05
C SER A 407 -17.06 6.10 -2.39
N TYR A 408 -17.66 5.23 -3.19
CA TYR A 408 -18.39 4.06 -2.68
C TYR A 408 -17.46 3.12 -1.91
N GLY A 409 -18.01 2.16 -1.17
CA GLY A 409 -17.22 1.23 -0.38
C GLY A 409 -18.03 0.62 0.75
N PRO A 410 -17.37 0.05 1.78
CA PRO A 410 -18.08 -0.48 2.93
C PRO A 410 -18.76 0.66 3.70
N VAL A 411 -19.63 0.28 4.64
CA VAL A 411 -20.22 1.23 5.60
C VAL A 411 -19.11 2.10 6.22
N PRO A 412 -19.35 3.40 6.49
CA PRO A 412 -18.25 4.30 6.86
C PRO A 412 -17.44 3.85 8.09
N ALA A 413 -18.05 3.12 9.02
CA ALA A 413 -17.38 2.47 10.16
C ALA A 413 -16.28 1.47 9.76
N LYS A 414 -16.44 0.81 8.61
CA LYS A 414 -15.58 -0.25 8.06
C LYS A 414 -14.61 0.25 6.99
N ARG A 415 -14.51 1.56 6.78
CA ARG A 415 -13.40 2.16 6.00
C ARG A 415 -12.13 1.91 6.80
N ALA A 416 -11.05 1.53 6.13
CA ALA A 416 -9.86 1.07 6.84
C ALA A 416 -8.56 1.35 6.09
N ALA A 417 -7.48 1.48 6.86
CA ALA A 417 -6.13 1.29 6.37
C ALA A 417 -5.68 -0.15 6.67
N ARG A 418 -4.63 -0.64 5.99
CA ARG A 418 -4.05 -1.96 6.28
C ARG A 418 -2.63 -1.83 6.80
N LEU A 419 -2.38 -2.36 7.99
CA LEU A 419 -1.05 -2.49 8.56
C LEU A 419 -0.43 -3.83 8.12
N PHE A 420 0.83 -3.79 7.72
CA PHE A 420 1.72 -4.94 7.60
C PHE A 420 2.85 -4.79 8.62
N GLU A 421 2.97 -5.76 9.53
CA GLU A 421 4.10 -5.85 10.44
C GLU A 421 4.96 -7.07 10.12
N PHE A 422 6.19 -6.78 9.71
CA PHE A 422 7.23 -7.76 9.45
C PHE A 422 8.01 -8.07 10.73
N ASP A 423 8.38 -9.33 10.91
CA ASP A 423 9.31 -9.78 11.96
C ASP A 423 10.54 -10.37 11.29
N ILE A 424 11.73 -9.91 11.64
CA ILE A 424 12.98 -10.34 10.99
C ILE A 424 13.24 -11.85 11.08
N ARG A 425 12.60 -12.55 12.03
CA ARG A 425 12.70 -14.01 12.18
C ARG A 425 11.82 -14.77 11.18
N HIS A 426 10.75 -14.14 10.70
CA HIS A 426 9.81 -14.65 9.71
C HIS A 426 9.45 -13.53 8.71
N PRO A 427 10.44 -12.99 7.97
CA PRO A 427 10.27 -11.72 7.24
C PRO A 427 9.36 -11.84 6.01
N TYR A 428 9.05 -13.06 5.57
CA TYR A 428 8.22 -13.33 4.39
C TYR A 428 6.79 -13.75 4.75
N GLU A 429 6.44 -13.71 6.04
CA GLU A 429 5.12 -14.03 6.57
C GLU A 429 4.61 -12.85 7.43
N PRO A 430 4.43 -11.66 6.85
CA PRO A 430 4.01 -10.49 7.61
C PRO A 430 2.63 -10.72 8.26
N ARG A 431 2.48 -10.22 9.48
CA ARG A 431 1.15 -10.13 10.09
C ARG A 431 0.44 -8.92 9.52
N THR A 432 -0.85 -9.03 9.26
CA THR A 432 -1.64 -7.91 8.73
C THR A 432 -2.85 -7.62 9.60
N GLN A 433 -3.26 -6.36 9.66
CA GLN A 433 -4.46 -5.93 10.38
C GLN A 433 -5.17 -4.84 9.60
N LEU A 434 -6.50 -4.91 9.55
CA LEU A 434 -7.35 -3.79 9.14
C LEU A 434 -7.51 -2.84 10.32
N LEU A 435 -7.25 -1.56 10.07
CA LEU A 435 -7.48 -0.48 11.01
C LEU A 435 -8.80 0.18 10.66
N GLU A 436 -9.89 -0.43 11.12
CA GLU A 436 -11.24 0.04 10.84
C GLU A 436 -11.53 1.37 11.55
N TYR A 437 -12.25 2.25 10.86
CA TYR A 437 -12.52 3.61 11.31
C TYR A 437 -13.23 3.65 12.67
N ASP A 438 -14.20 2.78 12.92
CA ASP A 438 -14.95 2.79 14.18
C ASP A 438 -14.14 2.35 15.39
N GLU A 439 -13.27 1.35 15.22
CA GLU A 439 -12.36 0.88 16.25
C GLU A 439 -11.28 1.92 16.56
N LEU A 440 -10.79 2.60 15.52
CA LEU A 440 -9.63 3.47 15.60
C LEU A 440 -9.97 4.93 15.91
N VAL A 441 -10.96 5.50 15.21
CA VAL A 441 -11.39 6.91 15.30
C VAL A 441 -12.68 7.06 16.10
N GLY A 442 -13.65 6.17 15.88
CA GLY A 442 -14.97 6.21 16.50
C GLY A 442 -16.09 6.52 15.50
N LYS A 443 -17.03 7.39 15.87
CA LYS A 443 -18.21 7.63 15.03
C LYS A 443 -17.87 8.54 13.84
N PRO A 444 -18.14 8.11 12.58
CA PRO A 444 -17.89 8.92 11.40
C PRO A 444 -18.79 10.16 11.37
N SER A 445 -18.26 11.26 10.84
CA SER A 445 -18.99 12.53 10.77
C SER A 445 -19.97 12.59 9.60
N ALA A 446 -19.75 11.79 8.54
CA ALA A 446 -20.61 11.73 7.38
C ALA A 446 -21.55 10.51 7.37
N GLY A 447 -22.87 10.76 7.29
CA GLY A 447 -23.88 9.75 6.93
C GLY A 447 -24.03 9.52 5.41
N LYS A 448 -23.10 10.03 4.59
CA LYS A 448 -23.19 10.11 3.12
C LYS A 448 -22.13 9.28 2.37
N ALA A 449 -21.58 8.23 2.96
CA ALA A 449 -20.94 7.21 2.13
C ALA A 449 -22.04 6.38 1.45
N TYR A 450 -21.96 6.15 0.14
CA TYR A 450 -22.83 5.20 -0.56
C TYR A 450 -22.54 3.80 -0.01
N ALA A 451 -23.21 3.46 1.08
CA ALA A 451 -22.96 2.27 1.87
C ALA A 451 -23.79 1.10 1.35
N TYR A 452 -23.11 0.01 0.96
CA TYR A 452 -23.75 -1.28 0.74
C TYR A 452 -23.47 -2.17 1.95
N GLY A 453 -24.48 -2.91 2.41
CA GLY A 453 -24.34 -3.84 3.53
C GLY A 453 -23.32 -4.94 3.23
N MET A 454 -22.44 -5.24 4.18
CA MET A 454 -21.46 -6.31 4.03
C MET A 454 -22.17 -7.66 4.08
N THR A 455 -21.99 -8.48 3.04
CA THR A 455 -22.71 -9.74 2.89
C THR A 455 -21.91 -10.95 3.34
N SER A 456 -20.58 -10.90 3.54
CA SER A 456 -19.80 -12.10 3.87
C SER A 456 -18.68 -11.92 4.92
N GLU A 457 -19.02 -11.80 6.20
CA GLU A 457 -18.02 -11.88 7.29
C GLU A 457 -17.71 -13.33 7.68
N SER A 458 -16.43 -13.74 7.67
CA SER A 458 -15.98 -14.97 8.35
C SER A 458 -16.15 -14.83 9.87
N LYS A 459 -16.47 -15.92 10.58
CA LYS A 459 -16.72 -15.87 12.04
C LYS A 459 -15.42 -15.53 12.79
N PRO A 460 -15.43 -14.59 13.76
CA PRO A 460 -14.27 -14.34 14.60
C PRO A 460 -14.18 -15.41 15.69
N ASP A 461 -13.18 -16.29 15.61
CA ASP A 461 -12.77 -17.12 16.75
C ASP A 461 -11.48 -16.57 17.37
N SER A 462 -11.66 -15.87 18.51
CA SER A 462 -10.67 -15.48 19.54
C SER A 462 -9.46 -14.61 19.14
N GLU A 463 -9.34 -13.44 19.80
CA GLU A 463 -8.13 -12.64 20.21
C GLU A 463 -6.81 -12.68 19.40
N GLY A 464 -6.82 -13.13 18.13
CA GLY A 464 -5.61 -13.57 17.45
C GLY A 464 -5.00 -12.63 16.40
N MET A 465 -5.50 -11.40 16.22
CA MET A 465 -5.00 -10.46 15.18
C MET A 465 -5.11 -8.98 15.58
N ASP A 466 -5.09 -8.64 16.88
CA ASP A 466 -4.97 -7.24 17.31
C ASP A 466 -3.48 -6.89 17.51
N LEU A 467 -2.83 -6.35 16.47
CA LEU A 467 -1.42 -5.91 16.51
C LEU A 467 -1.23 -4.68 17.39
N LEU A 468 -2.30 -3.95 17.72
CA LEU A 468 -2.28 -2.80 18.60
C LEU A 468 -2.43 -3.21 20.08
N HIS A 469 -2.80 -4.46 20.36
CA HIS A 469 -2.91 -4.96 21.73
C HIS A 469 -1.55 -5.19 22.39
N ARG A 470 -1.36 -4.65 23.61
CA ARG A 470 -0.22 -5.04 24.47
C ARG A 470 -0.63 -6.25 25.32
N PRO A 471 0.10 -7.38 25.29
CA PRO A 471 -0.21 -8.51 26.15
C PRO A 471 -0.10 -8.10 27.63
N THR A 472 -1.20 -8.26 28.37
CA THR A 472 -1.25 -8.02 29.82
C THR A 472 -0.35 -8.99 30.58
N TRP A 473 0.02 -8.65 31.82
CA TRP A 473 0.84 -9.53 32.68
C TRP A 473 0.21 -10.92 32.87
N TRP A 474 -1.12 -10.99 32.80
CA TRP A 474 -1.92 -12.23 32.85
C TRP A 474 -1.78 -13.10 31.60
N SER A 475 -1.73 -12.53 30.38
CA SER A 475 -1.55 -13.34 29.16
C SER A 475 -0.13 -13.91 29.04
N LYS A 476 0.88 -13.19 29.56
CA LYS A 476 2.26 -13.69 29.65
C LYS A 476 2.42 -14.84 30.65
N THR A 477 1.67 -14.85 31.74
CA THR A 477 1.68 -15.92 32.74
C THR A 477 0.87 -17.13 32.29
N TRP A 478 -0.26 -16.91 31.61
CA TRP A 478 -1.07 -17.98 31.02
C TRP A 478 -0.32 -18.75 29.92
N ASN A 479 0.36 -18.05 29.00
CA ASN A 479 1.15 -18.72 27.95
C ASN A 479 2.36 -19.49 28.50
N LYS A 480 2.95 -19.05 29.62
CA LYS A 480 3.97 -19.82 30.35
C LYS A 480 3.40 -21.07 31.04
N LEU A 481 2.17 -21.01 31.54
CA LEU A 481 1.50 -22.17 32.14
C LEU A 481 1.07 -23.18 31.06
N VAL A 482 0.52 -22.73 29.94
CA VAL A 482 0.11 -23.62 28.84
C VAL A 482 1.31 -24.32 28.19
N SER A 483 2.49 -23.69 28.12
CA SER A 483 3.71 -24.35 27.62
C SER A 483 4.30 -25.39 28.59
N LEU A 484 3.98 -25.31 29.89
CA LEU A 484 4.35 -26.31 30.90
C LEU A 484 3.48 -27.57 30.84
N PHE A 485 2.27 -27.48 30.29
CA PHE A 485 1.34 -28.61 30.09
C PHE A 485 1.39 -29.22 28.68
N ARG A 486 2.24 -28.70 27.78
CA ARG A 486 2.54 -29.29 26.46
C ARG A 486 3.94 -29.93 26.44
N ARG A 487 4.21 -30.81 27.41
CA ARG A 487 5.29 -31.81 27.32
C ARG A 487 4.69 -33.18 27.16
#